data_AF-A0A256XW95-F1
#
_entry.id   AF-A0A256XW95-F1
#
_cell.length_a   1.000
_cell.length_b   1.000
_cell.length_c   1.000
_cell.angle_alpha   90.00
_cell.angle_beta   90.00
_cell.angle_gamma   90.00
#
_symmetry.space_group_name_H-M   'P 1'
#
loop_
_entity.id
_entity.type
_entity.pdbx_description
1 polymer ?
#
loop_
_entity_poly.entity_id
_entity_poly.type
_entity_poly.pdbx_seq_one_letter_code
_entity_poly.pdbx_strand_id
1 'polypeptide(L)'
;MVPSTRGDWNITLYIDEAGLWIVNTSFKGNDIYMPSFESKQFIVEKFSTRLNLDAEAKEGRIFVYGSIIPPLENVKIDISFISPNNSKFIVNTTTDAYRCFNYSFELDMLGEWEVLAAWFGNEYYSYSLNSTRIFLKFPVSIMISEIPKNIVENEEFEVRGYILPGLRNQNITVLLSSDSEVKKSLIVYTSENGEFAIRLVLTAGKWNITLLSPESQLYERSVYSIKILVKRRLSYNPFIIVVLVVLIACFLICCQYLKKKS
;
A
#
# COMPACT_ATOMS: atom_id res chain seq x y z
N MET A 1 24.76 27.87 -57.46
CA MET A 1 24.70 26.54 -58.10
C MET A 1 24.83 26.73 -59.59
N VAL A 2 25.56 25.83 -60.27
CA VAL A 2 25.63 25.82 -61.73
C VAL A 2 24.64 24.76 -62.22
N PRO A 3 23.54 25.14 -62.90
CA PRO A 3 22.61 24.18 -63.46
C PRO A 3 23.30 23.34 -64.56
N SER A 4 22.76 22.15 -64.82
CA SER A 4 23.22 21.29 -65.91
C SER A 4 23.04 22.00 -67.26
N THR A 5 23.65 21.46 -68.32
CA THR A 5 23.46 21.94 -69.70
C THR A 5 22.01 21.83 -70.19
N ARG A 6 21.11 21.21 -69.41
CA ARG A 6 19.67 21.09 -69.66
C ARG A 6 18.81 21.94 -68.71
N GLY A 7 19.42 22.71 -67.81
CA GLY A 7 18.72 23.58 -66.85
C GLY A 7 18.34 22.91 -65.54
N ASP A 8 18.59 21.61 -65.40
CA ASP A 8 18.31 20.86 -64.17
C ASP A 8 19.32 21.23 -63.08
N TRP A 9 18.83 21.35 -61.84
CA TRP A 9 19.66 21.53 -60.67
C TRP A 9 19.10 20.68 -59.52
N ASN A 10 19.97 20.26 -58.62
CA ASN A 10 19.59 19.54 -57.42
C ASN A 10 20.27 20.19 -56.22
N ILE A 11 19.51 20.39 -55.15
CA ILE A 11 20.03 20.81 -53.86
C ILE A 11 19.56 19.80 -52.82
N THR A 12 20.50 19.33 -52.00
CA THR A 12 20.19 18.56 -50.80
C THR A 12 20.31 19.48 -49.60
N LEU A 13 19.22 19.64 -48.85
CA LEU A 13 19.19 20.41 -47.61
C LEU A 13 19.22 19.44 -46.43
N TYR A 14 20.11 19.71 -45.47
CA TYR A 14 20.08 19.05 -44.16
C TYR A 14 19.42 20.02 -43.20
N ILE A 15 18.24 19.66 -42.73
CA ILE A 15 17.44 20.47 -41.81
C ILE A 15 17.35 19.71 -40.50
N ASP A 16 17.89 20.33 -39.46
CA ASP A 16 17.93 19.82 -38.10
C ASP A 16 16.87 20.49 -37.21
N GLU A 17 16.27 21.59 -37.64
CA GLU A 17 15.23 22.28 -36.87
C GLU A 17 13.82 22.01 -37.40
N ALA A 18 12.91 21.65 -36.48
CA ALA A 18 11.50 21.54 -36.77
C ALA A 18 10.87 22.92 -37.03
N GLY A 19 9.96 23.01 -37.99
CA GLY A 19 9.30 24.26 -38.34
C GLY A 19 8.73 24.29 -39.75
N LEU A 20 8.12 25.43 -40.10
CA LEU A 20 7.70 25.73 -41.46
C LEU A 20 8.90 26.28 -42.23
N TRP A 21 9.34 25.53 -43.23
CA TRP A 21 10.44 25.91 -44.10
C TRP A 21 9.89 26.40 -45.44
N ILE A 22 10.40 27.54 -45.89
CA ILE A 22 10.05 28.15 -47.17
C ILE A 22 11.33 28.20 -48.01
N VAL A 23 11.33 27.46 -49.13
CA VAL A 23 12.43 27.44 -50.10
C VAL A 23 12.06 28.33 -51.27
N ASN A 24 12.83 29.41 -51.41
CA ASN A 24 12.70 30.37 -52.50
C ASN A 24 13.76 30.08 -53.57
N THR A 25 13.32 29.88 -54.80
CA THR A 25 14.19 29.76 -55.97
C THR A 25 13.97 30.98 -56.85
N SER A 26 15.06 31.58 -57.33
CA SER A 26 14.97 32.74 -58.20
C SER A 26 16.01 32.67 -59.30
N PHE A 27 15.60 33.08 -60.49
CA PHE A 27 16.44 33.32 -61.63
C PHE A 27 16.31 34.80 -62.01
N LYS A 28 17.45 35.51 -62.05
CA LYS A 28 17.46 36.97 -62.26
C LYS A 28 17.16 37.39 -63.71
N GLY A 29 17.01 36.45 -64.63
CA GLY A 29 16.93 36.73 -66.05
C GLY A 29 18.31 37.00 -66.66
N ASN A 30 18.35 37.11 -67.99
CA ASN A 30 19.51 37.56 -68.76
C ASN A 30 19.02 38.23 -70.06
N ASP A 31 19.93 38.54 -70.99
CA ASP A 31 19.61 39.21 -72.25
C ASP A 31 18.66 38.42 -73.17
N ILE A 32 18.41 37.14 -72.87
CA ILE A 32 17.63 36.21 -73.68
C ILE A 32 16.36 35.74 -72.95
N TYR A 33 16.41 35.59 -71.62
CA TYR A 33 15.33 35.03 -70.80
C TYR A 33 14.90 35.96 -69.67
N MET A 34 13.59 36.07 -69.47
CA MET A 34 13.01 36.86 -68.37
C MET A 34 13.36 36.27 -66.99
N PRO A 35 13.39 37.09 -65.93
CA PRO A 35 13.50 36.59 -64.56
C PRO A 35 12.33 35.69 -64.19
N SER A 36 12.56 34.76 -63.27
CA SER A 36 11.52 33.90 -62.70
C SER A 36 11.76 33.68 -61.21
N PHE A 37 10.66 33.38 -60.50
CA PHE A 37 10.67 33.13 -59.07
C PHE A 37 9.66 32.03 -58.75
N GLU A 38 10.04 31.12 -57.84
CA GLU A 38 9.16 30.11 -57.30
C GLU A 38 9.42 29.94 -55.80
N SER A 39 8.37 29.60 -55.05
CA SER A 39 8.45 29.35 -53.62
C SER A 39 7.73 28.06 -53.29
N LYS A 40 8.35 27.21 -52.50
CA LYS A 40 7.77 25.96 -52.02
C LYS A 40 7.95 25.85 -50.51
N GLN A 41 6.88 25.45 -49.82
CA GLN A 41 6.90 25.26 -48.38
C GLN A 41 6.78 23.77 -47.99
N PHE A 42 7.37 23.41 -46.87
CA PHE A 42 7.16 22.12 -46.21
C PHE A 42 7.35 22.26 -44.69
N ILE A 43 6.82 21.29 -43.95
CA ILE A 43 6.90 21.26 -42.49
C ILE A 43 7.88 20.17 -42.10
N VAL A 44 8.79 20.49 -41.18
CA VAL A 44 9.62 19.52 -40.47
C VAL A 44 9.02 19.38 -39.07
N GLU A 45 8.56 18.18 -38.73
CA GLU A 45 7.97 17.89 -37.42
C GLU A 45 9.04 17.49 -36.40
N LYS A 46 8.78 17.77 -35.12
CA LYS A 46 9.61 17.27 -34.02
C LYS A 46 9.43 15.76 -33.86
N PHE A 47 10.48 15.08 -33.43
CA PHE A 47 10.41 13.67 -33.06
C PHE A 47 9.53 13.47 -31.83
N SER A 48 8.62 12.50 -31.91
CA SER A 48 7.74 12.13 -30.81
C SER A 48 8.50 11.56 -29.63
N THR A 49 8.06 11.87 -28.41
CA THR A 49 8.61 11.29 -27.18
C THR A 49 7.54 10.66 -26.29
N ARG A 50 7.98 9.77 -25.38
CA ARG A 50 7.15 9.09 -24.40
C ARG A 50 7.85 9.08 -23.05
N LEU A 51 7.11 9.33 -21.98
CA LEU A 51 7.57 9.10 -20.62
C LEU A 51 7.03 7.77 -20.10
N ASN A 52 7.91 6.96 -19.52
CA ASN A 52 7.53 5.88 -18.62
C ASN A 52 7.58 6.44 -17.20
N LEU A 53 6.56 6.14 -16.41
CA LEU A 53 6.43 6.62 -15.05
C LEU A 53 5.82 5.51 -14.19
N ASP A 54 6.43 5.28 -13.04
CA ASP A 54 5.93 4.40 -12.03
C ASP A 54 6.26 4.94 -10.64
N ALA A 55 5.51 4.51 -9.64
CA ALA A 55 5.65 4.99 -8.28
C ALA A 55 5.31 3.91 -7.25
N GLU A 56 6.08 3.88 -6.17
CA GLU A 56 5.89 3.01 -5.02
C GLU A 56 5.85 3.82 -3.73
N ALA A 57 5.04 3.40 -2.77
CA ALA A 57 4.96 4.00 -1.46
C ALA A 57 5.53 3.05 -0.42
N LYS A 58 6.54 3.50 0.30
CA LYS A 58 7.20 2.70 1.32
C LYS A 58 7.83 3.60 2.37
N GLU A 59 7.81 3.17 3.64
CA GLU A 59 8.54 3.85 4.73
C GLU A 59 8.18 5.35 4.88
N GLY A 60 6.91 5.72 4.65
CA GLY A 60 6.46 7.11 4.77
C GLY A 60 6.88 8.03 3.61
N ARG A 61 7.31 7.45 2.48
CA ARG A 61 7.71 8.19 1.27
C ARG A 61 7.06 7.61 0.02
N ILE A 62 6.90 8.43 -1.01
CA ILE A 62 6.65 7.99 -2.38
C ILE A 62 7.97 8.04 -3.14
N PHE A 63 8.36 6.91 -3.72
CA PHE A 63 9.45 6.79 -4.65
C PHE A 63 8.89 6.79 -6.07
N VAL A 64 9.31 7.76 -6.86
CA VAL A 64 8.94 7.90 -8.26
C VAL A 64 10.15 7.54 -9.11
N TYR A 65 9.93 6.75 -10.15
CA TYR A 65 10.96 6.40 -11.11
C TYR A 65 10.39 6.31 -12.53
N GLY A 66 11.23 6.60 -13.51
CA GLY A 66 10.80 6.63 -14.89
C GLY A 66 11.93 6.82 -15.88
N SER A 67 11.57 6.88 -17.15
CA SER A 67 12.50 7.11 -18.25
C SER A 67 11.81 7.81 -19.41
N ILE A 68 12.60 8.41 -20.29
CA ILE A 68 12.10 9.02 -21.53
C ILE A 68 12.51 8.16 -22.73
N ILE A 69 11.64 8.09 -23.74
CA ILE A 69 11.87 7.40 -25.01
C ILE A 69 11.67 8.42 -26.15
N PRO A 70 12.64 8.61 -27.05
CA PRO A 70 13.98 8.02 -27.03
C PRO A 70 14.77 8.48 -25.80
N PRO A 71 15.81 7.75 -25.41
CA PRO A 71 16.45 7.97 -24.12
C PRO A 71 17.40 9.16 -24.21
N LEU A 72 17.15 10.17 -23.37
CA LEU A 72 17.84 11.46 -23.34
C LEU A 72 18.48 11.67 -21.96
N GLU A 73 19.70 12.19 -21.93
CA GLU A 73 20.47 12.46 -20.71
C GLU A 73 20.41 13.95 -20.36
N ASN A 74 20.46 14.29 -19.06
CA ASN A 74 20.46 15.66 -18.55
C ASN A 74 19.23 16.49 -18.96
N VAL A 75 18.10 15.86 -19.27
CA VAL A 75 16.85 16.57 -19.53
C VAL A 75 16.08 16.77 -18.23
N LYS A 76 15.53 17.97 -18.04
CA LYS A 76 14.75 18.34 -16.86
C LYS A 76 13.33 17.79 -16.96
N ILE A 77 12.93 16.96 -16.01
CA ILE A 77 11.57 16.41 -15.88
C ILE A 77 10.87 17.10 -14.71
N ASP A 78 9.68 17.63 -14.97
CA ASP A 78 8.83 18.19 -13.93
C ASP A 78 7.91 17.10 -13.37
N ILE A 79 7.93 16.89 -12.06
CA ILE A 79 7.09 15.93 -11.35
C ILE A 79 6.08 16.70 -10.51
N SER A 80 4.79 16.40 -10.68
CA SER A 80 3.70 16.94 -9.88
C SER A 80 3.10 15.85 -9.01
N PHE A 81 3.00 16.11 -7.71
CA PHE A 81 2.25 15.31 -6.75
C PHE A 81 0.93 16.02 -6.45
N ILE A 82 -0.19 15.33 -6.67
CA ILE A 82 -1.52 15.79 -6.29
C ILE A 82 -1.96 14.93 -5.11
N SER A 83 -2.10 15.57 -3.96
CA SER A 83 -2.50 14.93 -2.72
C SER A 83 -4.00 14.60 -2.70
N PRO A 84 -4.45 13.75 -1.76
CA PRO A 84 -5.87 13.40 -1.60
C PRO A 84 -6.81 14.58 -1.35
N ASN A 85 -6.29 15.71 -0.84
CA ASN A 85 -7.05 16.95 -0.65
C ASN A 85 -6.94 17.93 -1.83
N ASN A 86 -6.47 17.46 -2.99
CA ASN A 86 -6.21 18.24 -4.22
C ASN A 86 -5.13 19.33 -4.09
N SER A 87 -4.26 19.27 -3.07
CA SER A 87 -3.08 20.14 -3.03
C SER A 87 -2.06 19.66 -4.05
N LYS A 88 -1.39 20.59 -4.73
CA LYS A 88 -0.42 20.28 -5.78
C LYS A 88 0.98 20.72 -5.36
N PHE A 89 1.93 19.80 -5.45
CA PHE A 89 3.35 20.05 -5.21
C PHE A 89 4.13 19.74 -6.49
N ILE A 90 5.00 20.65 -6.92
CA ILE A 90 5.77 20.50 -8.15
C ILE A 90 7.25 20.54 -7.79
N VAL A 91 7.98 19.55 -8.30
CA VAL A 91 9.43 19.42 -8.16
C VAL A 91 10.04 19.14 -9.52
N ASN A 92 11.35 19.30 -9.63
CA ASN A 92 12.07 18.89 -10.83
C ASN A 92 13.14 17.86 -10.50
N THR A 93 13.41 16.99 -11.47
CA THR A 93 14.52 16.05 -11.48
C THR A 93 15.15 16.07 -12.87
N THR A 94 16.27 15.39 -13.05
CA THR A 94 16.96 15.27 -14.33
C THR A 94 17.21 13.82 -14.68
N THR A 95 17.19 13.48 -15.96
CA THR A 95 17.61 12.14 -16.38
C THR A 95 19.11 11.94 -16.15
N ASP A 96 19.46 10.79 -15.59
CA ASP A 96 20.83 10.39 -15.27
C ASP A 96 21.58 9.82 -16.49
N ALA A 97 22.81 9.36 -16.27
CA ALA A 97 23.64 8.72 -17.30
C ALA A 97 23.04 7.40 -17.84
N TYR A 98 22.12 6.78 -17.09
CA TYR A 98 21.34 5.62 -17.52
C TYR A 98 20.03 6.03 -18.23
N ARG A 99 19.82 7.34 -18.41
CA ARG A 99 18.68 7.95 -19.12
C ARG A 99 17.35 7.70 -18.41
N CYS A 100 17.42 7.53 -17.09
CA CYS A 100 16.31 7.35 -16.18
C CYS A 100 16.23 8.53 -15.21
N PHE A 101 15.07 8.76 -14.60
CA PHE A 101 14.92 9.74 -13.53
C PHE A 101 14.30 9.08 -12.31
N ASN A 102 14.61 9.63 -11.13
CA ASN A 102 13.97 9.24 -9.89
C ASN A 102 13.76 10.47 -8.99
N TYR A 103 12.83 10.34 -8.05
CA TYR A 103 12.57 11.34 -7.01
C TYR A 103 11.90 10.66 -5.81
N SER A 104 12.17 11.18 -4.60
CA SER A 104 11.49 10.73 -3.38
C SER A 104 10.77 11.88 -2.71
N PHE A 105 9.49 11.68 -2.38
CA PHE A 105 8.63 12.68 -1.74
C PHE A 105 8.16 12.18 -0.37
N GLU A 106 8.26 13.03 0.66
CA GLU A 106 7.80 12.69 2.01
C GLU A 106 6.27 12.78 2.10
N LEU A 107 5.65 11.78 2.72
CA LEU A 107 4.22 11.73 2.88
C LEU A 107 3.77 12.60 4.06
N ASP A 108 2.87 13.54 3.77
CA ASP A 108 2.17 14.33 4.78
C ASP A 108 0.71 13.88 4.98
N MET A 109 0.17 13.11 4.03
CA MET A 109 -1.23 12.70 4.01
C MET A 109 -1.41 11.29 3.43
N LEU A 110 -2.38 10.57 3.98
CA LEU A 110 -2.79 9.24 3.55
C LEU A 110 -3.95 9.33 2.55
N GLY A 111 -4.09 8.33 1.69
CA GLY A 111 -5.11 8.28 0.64
C GLY A 111 -4.51 8.10 -0.77
N GLU A 112 -5.31 8.43 -1.78
CA GLU A 112 -4.90 8.38 -3.19
C GLU A 112 -4.06 9.60 -3.56
N TRP A 113 -2.84 9.35 -4.02
CA TRP A 113 -1.97 10.35 -4.62
C TRP A 113 -1.89 10.13 -6.11
N GLU A 114 -1.98 11.21 -6.88
CA GLU A 114 -1.71 11.20 -8.31
C GLU A 114 -0.34 11.83 -8.57
N VAL A 115 0.50 11.10 -9.29
CA VAL A 115 1.85 11.53 -9.66
C VAL A 115 1.88 11.75 -11.16
N LEU A 116 2.26 12.93 -11.60
CA LEU A 116 2.41 13.28 -13.01
C LEU A 116 3.87 13.61 -13.30
N ALA A 117 4.40 13.14 -14.43
CA ALA A 117 5.72 13.51 -14.94
C ALA A 117 5.57 14.13 -16.32
N ALA A 118 6.16 15.31 -16.52
CA ALA A 118 6.08 16.08 -17.74
C ALA A 118 7.47 16.50 -18.23
N TRP A 119 7.65 16.46 -19.55
CA TRP A 119 8.81 17.02 -20.23
C TRP A 119 8.36 17.89 -21.39
N PHE A 120 8.77 19.16 -21.39
CA PHE A 120 8.35 20.17 -22.36
C PHE A 120 8.83 19.94 -23.80
N GLY A 121 9.74 18.98 -24.00
CA GLY A 121 10.43 18.81 -25.27
C GLY A 121 11.53 19.85 -25.47
N ASN A 122 12.13 19.86 -26.66
CA ASN A 122 13.15 20.82 -27.08
C ASN A 122 12.98 21.12 -28.58
N GLU A 123 13.99 21.69 -29.24
CA GLU A 123 13.95 22.01 -30.67
C GLU A 123 13.75 20.77 -31.57
N TYR A 124 14.24 19.60 -31.14
CA TYR A 124 14.18 18.35 -31.89
C TYR A 124 13.01 17.45 -31.51
N TYR A 125 12.57 17.51 -30.25
CA TYR A 125 11.65 16.55 -29.66
C TYR A 125 10.39 17.20 -29.09
N SER A 126 9.25 16.55 -29.29
CA SER A 126 7.95 17.04 -28.79
C SER A 126 7.76 16.75 -27.30
N TYR A 127 6.80 17.46 -26.71
CA TYR A 127 6.35 17.28 -25.33
C TYR A 127 5.90 15.84 -25.03
N SER A 128 6.17 15.38 -23.81
CA SER A 128 5.61 14.15 -23.26
C SER A 128 5.11 14.31 -21.84
N LEU A 129 4.07 13.54 -21.51
CA LEU A 129 3.41 13.49 -20.21
C LEU A 129 3.04 12.05 -19.89
N ASN A 130 3.16 11.67 -18.63
CA ASN A 130 2.55 10.46 -18.11
C ASN A 130 2.08 10.68 -16.67
N SER A 131 1.17 9.84 -16.19
CA SER A 131 0.64 9.89 -14.83
C SER A 131 0.43 8.49 -14.27
N THR A 132 0.67 8.33 -12.98
CA THR A 132 0.35 7.13 -12.22
C THR A 132 -0.33 7.50 -10.91
N ARG A 133 -0.99 6.54 -10.26
CA ARG A 133 -1.68 6.75 -9.00
C ARG A 133 -1.25 5.72 -7.98
N ILE A 134 -1.16 6.16 -6.73
CA ILE A 134 -0.79 5.32 -5.62
C ILE A 134 -1.74 5.53 -4.45
N PHE A 135 -2.19 4.44 -3.84
CA PHE A 135 -3.06 4.46 -2.67
C PHE A 135 -2.26 4.10 -1.42
N LEU A 136 -2.26 5.01 -0.46
CA LEU A 136 -1.68 4.81 0.86
C LEU A 136 -2.77 4.36 1.84
N LYS A 137 -2.57 3.20 2.44
CA LYS A 137 -3.48 2.65 3.45
C LYS A 137 -3.03 3.04 4.86
N PHE A 138 -3.99 3.26 5.74
CA PHE A 138 -3.80 3.43 7.18
C PHE A 138 -3.47 2.07 7.82
N PRO A 139 -2.40 1.95 8.63
CA PRO A 139 -2.19 0.75 9.42
C PRO A 139 -3.32 0.60 10.47
N VAL A 140 -3.79 -0.63 10.67
CA VAL A 140 -4.72 -0.96 11.76
C VAL A 140 -3.96 -1.72 12.83
N SER A 141 -4.14 -1.32 14.09
CA SER A 141 -3.60 -2.02 15.26
C SER A 141 -4.75 -2.54 16.10
N ILE A 142 -4.73 -3.83 16.44
CA ILE A 142 -5.69 -4.44 17.35
C ILE A 142 -5.06 -4.48 18.75
N MET A 143 -5.78 -4.01 19.77
CA MET A 143 -5.34 -4.01 21.17
C MET A 143 -6.38 -4.69 22.07
N ILE A 144 -5.92 -5.49 23.03
CA ILE A 144 -6.76 -6.06 24.08
C ILE A 144 -6.71 -5.14 25.30
N SER A 145 -7.88 -4.68 25.74
CA SER A 145 -8.02 -3.85 26.94
C SER A 145 -8.32 -4.67 28.18
N GLU A 146 -9.10 -5.75 28.06
CA GLU A 146 -9.52 -6.56 29.20
C GLU A 146 -9.59 -8.04 28.85
N ILE A 147 -9.01 -8.86 29.72
CA ILE A 147 -9.15 -10.31 29.70
C ILE A 147 -9.23 -10.87 31.13
N PRO A 148 -10.20 -11.75 31.44
CA PRO A 148 -10.32 -12.31 32.78
C PRO A 148 -9.10 -13.13 33.18
N LYS A 149 -8.61 -12.92 34.41
CA LYS A 149 -7.44 -13.65 34.95
C LYS A 149 -7.74 -15.12 35.25
N ASN A 150 -8.98 -15.42 35.61
CA ASN A 150 -9.43 -16.77 35.93
C ASN A 150 -10.58 -17.14 34.99
N ILE A 151 -10.29 -18.02 34.04
CA ILE A 151 -11.27 -18.53 33.09
C ILE A 151 -11.51 -19.99 33.45
N VAL A 152 -12.76 -20.38 33.65
CA VAL A 152 -13.18 -21.74 34.00
C VAL A 152 -13.88 -22.36 32.80
N GLU A 153 -13.68 -23.65 32.58
CA GLU A 153 -14.28 -24.35 31.45
C GLU A 153 -15.81 -24.28 31.46
N ASN A 154 -16.39 -24.19 30.26
CA ASN A 154 -17.83 -24.13 30.01
C ASN A 154 -18.58 -22.95 30.68
N GLU A 155 -17.86 -21.99 31.26
CA GLU A 155 -18.42 -20.73 31.72
C GLU A 155 -18.20 -19.65 30.64
N GLU A 156 -19.20 -18.79 30.44
CA GLU A 156 -19.07 -17.65 29.53
C GLU A 156 -18.14 -16.60 30.12
N PHE A 157 -17.21 -16.11 29.30
CA PHE A 157 -16.36 -14.99 29.64
C PHE A 157 -16.24 -14.02 28.47
N GLU A 158 -15.91 -12.77 28.76
CA GLU A 158 -15.81 -11.72 27.75
C GLU A 158 -14.36 -11.22 27.63
N VAL A 159 -13.90 -11.03 26.40
CA VAL A 159 -12.63 -10.38 26.05
C VAL A 159 -12.97 -9.05 25.40
N ARG A 160 -12.37 -7.96 25.89
CA ARG A 160 -12.57 -6.62 25.33
C ARG A 160 -11.30 -6.09 24.70
N GLY A 161 -11.48 -5.32 23.65
CA GLY A 161 -10.40 -4.67 22.95
C GLY A 161 -10.89 -3.53 22.09
N TYR A 162 -9.97 -2.94 21.35
CA TYR A 162 -10.26 -1.89 20.38
C TYR A 162 -9.27 -1.95 19.24
N ILE A 163 -9.61 -1.28 18.14
CA ILE A 163 -8.70 -1.06 17.02
C ILE A 163 -8.30 0.41 16.93
N LEU A 164 -7.08 0.66 16.46
CA LEU A 164 -6.56 1.99 16.13
C LEU A 164 -6.18 2.03 14.65
N PRO A 165 -6.67 3.02 13.87
CA PRO A 165 -7.69 4.01 14.26
C PRO A 165 -9.03 3.34 14.60
N GLY A 166 -9.86 4.03 15.39
CA GLY A 166 -11.16 3.53 15.80
C GLY A 166 -12.14 3.51 14.63
N LEU A 167 -12.36 2.33 14.03
CA LEU A 167 -13.26 2.19 12.88
C LEU A 167 -14.61 1.65 13.33
N ARG A 168 -15.70 2.25 12.85
CA ARG A 168 -17.07 1.81 13.14
C ARG A 168 -17.47 0.62 12.30
N ASN A 169 -18.14 -0.36 12.92
CA ASN A 169 -18.72 -1.53 12.25
C ASN A 169 -17.69 -2.33 11.42
N GLN A 170 -16.43 -2.31 11.82
CA GLN A 170 -15.37 -3.12 11.24
C GLN A 170 -15.56 -4.55 11.71
N ASN A 171 -15.58 -5.49 10.77
CA ASN A 171 -15.62 -6.92 11.07
C ASN A 171 -14.25 -7.40 11.56
N ILE A 172 -14.21 -7.93 12.79
CA ILE A 172 -13.03 -8.61 13.33
C ILE A 172 -13.32 -10.10 13.31
N THR A 173 -12.54 -10.85 12.54
CA THR A 173 -12.61 -12.32 12.53
C THR A 173 -11.81 -12.85 13.72
N VAL A 174 -12.45 -13.66 14.54
CA VAL A 174 -11.86 -14.29 15.71
C VAL A 174 -11.65 -15.78 15.42
N LEU A 175 -10.40 -16.24 15.48
CA LEU A 175 -10.01 -17.64 15.29
C LEU A 175 -9.55 -18.24 16.62
N LEU A 176 -10.12 -19.38 16.98
CA LEU A 176 -9.88 -20.04 18.27
C LEU A 176 -9.18 -21.38 18.05
N SER A 177 -7.93 -21.46 18.48
CA SER A 177 -7.05 -22.62 18.31
C SER A 177 -6.66 -23.24 19.65
N SER A 178 -6.86 -24.54 19.81
CA SER A 178 -6.35 -25.31 20.95
C SER A 178 -5.15 -26.15 20.50
N ASP A 179 -4.25 -26.52 21.42
CA ASP A 179 -3.14 -27.46 21.16
C ASP A 179 -3.64 -28.82 20.61
N SER A 180 -4.94 -29.11 20.73
CA SER A 180 -5.62 -30.31 20.25
C SER A 180 -6.56 -30.06 19.05
N GLU A 181 -6.14 -29.25 18.06
CA GLU A 181 -6.88 -28.89 16.83
C GLU A 181 -7.82 -27.67 16.98
N VAL A 182 -7.87 -26.82 15.94
CA VAL A 182 -8.62 -25.55 15.84
C VAL A 182 -9.99 -25.83 15.20
N LYS A 183 -11.12 -25.46 15.83
CA LYS A 183 -12.47 -25.80 15.30
C LYS A 183 -13.54 -24.70 15.31
N LYS A 184 -13.22 -23.46 15.71
CA LYS A 184 -14.25 -22.40 15.80
C LYS A 184 -13.74 -21.06 15.27
N SER A 185 -14.57 -20.41 14.47
CA SER A 185 -14.43 -19.02 14.07
C SER A 185 -15.74 -18.28 14.31
N LEU A 186 -15.64 -16.98 14.59
CA LEU A 186 -16.78 -16.08 14.71
C LEU A 186 -16.37 -14.68 14.27
N ILE A 187 -17.35 -13.82 14.00
CA ILE A 187 -17.15 -12.44 13.60
C ILE A 187 -17.78 -11.54 14.66
N VAL A 188 -17.04 -10.52 15.09
CA VAL A 188 -17.56 -9.42 15.90
C VAL A 188 -17.42 -8.11 15.14
N TYR A 189 -18.20 -7.10 15.53
CA TYR A 189 -18.18 -5.78 14.92
C TYR A 189 -17.75 -4.74 15.95
N THR A 190 -16.97 -3.77 15.50
CA THR A 190 -16.54 -2.65 16.34
C THR A 190 -17.62 -1.60 16.51
N SER A 191 -17.60 -0.92 17.65
CA SER A 191 -18.42 0.27 17.95
C SER A 191 -17.93 1.49 17.17
N GLU A 192 -18.59 2.64 17.34
CA GLU A 192 -18.18 3.91 16.72
C GLU A 192 -16.75 4.35 17.06
N ASN A 193 -16.25 3.96 18.23
CA ASN A 193 -14.89 4.27 18.67
C ASN A 193 -13.87 3.15 18.35
N GLY A 194 -14.26 2.12 17.58
CA GLY A 194 -13.40 0.98 17.28
C GLY A 194 -13.33 -0.09 18.37
N GLU A 195 -14.13 0.01 19.43
CA GLU A 195 -14.13 -0.98 20.52
C GLU A 195 -14.89 -2.25 20.13
N PHE A 196 -14.45 -3.41 20.60
CA PHE A 196 -15.13 -4.68 20.39
C PHE A 196 -15.15 -5.52 21.68
N ALA A 197 -16.16 -6.39 21.77
CA ALA A 197 -16.30 -7.38 22.85
C ALA A 197 -16.57 -8.76 22.26
N ILE A 198 -15.88 -9.77 22.78
CA ILE A 198 -15.94 -11.16 22.31
C ILE A 198 -16.39 -12.02 23.49
N ARG A 199 -17.57 -12.63 23.38
CA ARG A 199 -18.07 -13.58 24.39
C ARG A 199 -17.75 -15.00 23.97
N LEU A 200 -17.11 -15.74 24.86
CA LEU A 200 -16.55 -17.06 24.59
C LEU A 200 -16.97 -18.06 25.66
N VAL A 201 -17.21 -19.31 25.22
CA VAL A 201 -17.36 -20.49 26.08
C VAL A 201 -16.40 -21.55 25.56
N LEU A 202 -15.40 -21.91 26.37
CA LEU A 202 -14.30 -22.80 25.98
C LEU A 202 -14.16 -23.97 26.96
N THR A 203 -13.62 -25.09 26.47
CA THR A 203 -13.24 -26.24 27.30
C THR A 203 -11.89 -26.00 27.97
N ALA A 204 -11.58 -26.74 29.06
CA ALA A 204 -10.29 -26.66 29.72
C ALA A 204 -9.13 -26.94 28.75
N GLY A 205 -8.05 -26.17 28.89
CA GLY A 205 -6.88 -26.29 28.02
C GLY A 205 -6.23 -24.93 27.71
N LYS A 206 -5.15 -24.99 26.93
CA LYS A 206 -4.49 -23.79 26.38
C LYS A 206 -5.16 -23.44 25.06
N TRP A 207 -5.54 -22.17 24.93
CA TRP A 207 -6.15 -21.64 23.73
C TRP A 207 -5.34 -20.46 23.20
N ASN A 208 -5.23 -20.37 21.88
CA ASN A 208 -4.69 -19.22 21.17
C ASN A 208 -5.84 -18.55 20.41
N ILE A 209 -6.11 -17.30 20.78
CA ILE A 209 -7.13 -16.43 20.19
C ILE A 209 -6.41 -15.53 19.20
N THR A 210 -6.75 -15.65 17.93
CA THR A 210 -6.22 -14.77 16.87
C THR A 210 -7.34 -13.88 16.34
N LEU A 211 -7.09 -12.57 16.39
CA LEU A 211 -7.97 -11.53 15.89
C LEU A 211 -7.44 -11.04 14.55
N LEU A 212 -8.33 -10.92 13.57
CA LEU A 212 -8.02 -10.50 12.22
C LEU A 212 -8.94 -9.35 11.83
N SER A 213 -8.35 -8.17 11.61
CA SER A 213 -9.00 -7.08 10.89
C SER A 213 -8.66 -7.21 9.41
N PRO A 214 -9.65 -7.23 8.49
CA PRO A 214 -9.38 -7.41 7.08
C PRO A 214 -8.75 -6.17 6.46
N GLU A 215 -8.09 -6.38 5.33
CA GLU A 215 -7.62 -5.31 4.47
C GLU A 215 -8.81 -4.64 3.76
N SER A 216 -8.74 -3.34 3.56
CA SER A 216 -9.71 -2.56 2.78
C SER A 216 -8.99 -1.63 1.79
N GLN A 217 -9.75 -0.78 1.10
CA GLN A 217 -9.18 0.25 0.22
C GLN A 217 -8.32 1.26 1.00
N LEU A 218 -8.74 1.61 2.22
CA LEU A 218 -8.11 2.65 3.03
C LEU A 218 -7.27 2.11 4.18
N TYR A 219 -7.45 0.84 4.58
CA TYR A 219 -6.83 0.30 5.78
C TYR A 219 -6.10 -1.01 5.49
N GLU A 220 -4.92 -1.18 6.08
CA GLU A 220 -4.18 -2.43 6.03
C GLU A 220 -4.83 -3.49 6.93
N ARG A 221 -4.63 -4.76 6.57
CA ARG A 221 -4.99 -5.87 7.46
C ARG A 221 -4.20 -5.79 8.76
N SER A 222 -4.82 -6.22 9.86
CA SER A 222 -4.16 -6.34 11.16
C SER A 222 -4.39 -7.72 11.75
N VAL A 223 -3.36 -8.24 12.43
CA VAL A 223 -3.40 -9.55 13.10
C VAL A 223 -2.87 -9.41 14.52
N TYR A 224 -3.61 -9.94 15.48
CA TYR A 224 -3.17 -10.01 16.87
C TYR A 224 -3.47 -11.39 17.45
N SER A 225 -2.51 -11.99 18.16
CA SER A 225 -2.68 -13.32 18.76
C SER A 225 -2.32 -13.30 20.25
N ILE A 226 -3.17 -13.92 21.06
CA ILE A 226 -2.97 -14.08 22.51
C ILE A 226 -3.25 -15.50 22.96
N LYS A 227 -2.41 -16.00 23.87
CA LYS A 227 -2.58 -17.31 24.50
C LYS A 227 -3.23 -17.17 25.87
N ILE A 228 -4.23 -18.01 26.13
CA ILE A 228 -4.94 -18.07 27.41
C ILE A 228 -4.98 -19.50 27.94
N LEU A 229 -5.19 -19.64 29.25
CA LEU A 229 -5.38 -20.92 29.92
C LEU A 229 -6.78 -20.99 30.53
N VAL A 230 -7.58 -21.94 30.07
CA VAL A 230 -8.90 -22.25 30.62
C VAL A 230 -8.74 -23.37 31.66
N LYS A 231 -9.09 -23.07 32.91
CA LYS A 231 -8.96 -24.00 34.03
C LYS A 231 -10.14 -24.98 34.04
N ARG A 232 -9.83 -26.24 34.35
CA ARG A 232 -10.85 -27.27 34.56
C ARG A 232 -11.69 -26.94 35.77
N ARG A 233 -13.00 -27.17 35.70
CA ARG A 233 -13.87 -27.05 36.86
C ARG A 233 -13.57 -28.21 37.80
N LEU A 234 -13.26 -27.90 39.05
CA LEU A 234 -13.16 -28.93 40.08
C LEU A 234 -14.58 -29.42 40.39
N SER A 235 -14.93 -30.63 39.96
CA SER A 235 -16.19 -31.24 40.40
C SER A 235 -16.03 -31.73 41.83
N TYR A 236 -16.71 -31.04 42.74
CA TYR A 236 -16.84 -31.47 44.13
C TYR A 236 -17.80 -32.65 44.18
N ASN A 237 -17.29 -33.85 44.44
CA ASN A 237 -18.16 -35.01 44.67
C ASN A 237 -18.50 -35.07 46.18
N PRO A 238 -19.74 -34.78 46.58
CA PRO A 238 -20.12 -34.77 48.00
C PRO A 238 -19.90 -36.13 48.67
N PHE A 239 -19.96 -37.25 47.93
CA PHE A 239 -19.64 -38.57 48.46
C PHE A 239 -18.19 -38.70 48.91
N ILE A 240 -17.24 -38.07 48.19
CA ILE A 240 -15.81 -38.15 48.55
C ILE A 240 -15.57 -37.46 49.90
N ILE A 241 -16.29 -36.38 50.20
CA ILE A 241 -16.12 -35.65 51.47
C ILE A 241 -16.84 -36.33 52.61
N VAL A 242 -18.02 -36.90 52.38
CA VAL A 242 -18.66 -37.76 53.39
C VAL A 242 -17.74 -38.93 53.73
N VAL A 243 -17.14 -39.59 52.75
CA VAL A 243 -16.16 -40.68 52.98
C VAL A 243 -14.93 -40.19 53.74
N LEU A 244 -14.34 -39.04 53.38
CA LEU A 244 -13.18 -38.47 54.08
C LEU A 244 -13.51 -38.07 55.52
N VAL A 245 -14.67 -37.45 55.77
CA VAL A 245 -15.12 -37.08 57.12
C VAL A 245 -15.37 -38.32 57.97
N VAL A 246 -16.00 -39.35 57.41
CA VAL A 246 -16.21 -40.64 58.09
C VAL A 246 -14.87 -41.31 58.41
N LEU A 247 -13.91 -41.32 57.48
CA LEU A 247 -12.58 -41.89 57.71
C LEU A 247 -11.82 -41.14 58.81
N ILE A 248 -11.87 -39.80 58.81
CA ILE A 248 -11.26 -38.97 59.86
C ILE A 248 -11.93 -39.24 61.22
N ALA A 249 -13.25 -39.31 61.26
CA ALA A 249 -13.99 -39.63 62.49
C ALA A 249 -13.63 -41.03 63.01
N CYS A 250 -13.62 -42.05 62.14
CA CYS A 250 -13.20 -43.41 62.49
C CYS A 250 -11.76 -43.44 62.99
N PHE A 251 -10.83 -42.72 62.36
CA PHE A 251 -9.45 -42.62 62.79
C PHE A 251 -9.33 -41.97 64.18
N LEU A 252 -10.03 -40.87 64.43
CA LEU A 252 -10.05 -40.20 65.73
C LEU A 252 -10.64 -41.10 66.83
N ILE A 253 -11.71 -41.83 66.54
CA ILE A 253 -12.31 -42.81 67.46
C ILE A 253 -11.32 -43.96 67.74
N CYS A 254 -10.64 -44.48 66.71
CA CYS A 254 -9.58 -45.48 66.88
C CYS A 254 -8.42 -44.95 67.74
N CYS A 255 -7.95 -43.73 67.51
CA CYS A 255 -6.90 -43.10 68.32
C CYS A 255 -7.32 -42.90 69.77
N GLN A 256 -8.58 -42.51 70.03
CA GLN A 256 -9.12 -42.41 71.39
C GLN A 256 -9.23 -43.78 72.07
N TYR A 257 -9.65 -44.81 71.32
CA TYR A 257 -9.75 -46.17 71.85
C TYR A 257 -8.38 -46.77 72.19
N LEU A 258 -7.37 -46.55 71.33
CA LEU A 258 -6.00 -47.00 71.58
C LEU A 258 -5.34 -46.28 72.76
N LYS A 259 -5.61 -44.97 72.95
CA LYS A 259 -5.14 -44.22 74.14
C LYS A 259 -5.77 -44.68 75.45
N LYS A 260 -6.95 -45.30 75.43
CA LYS A 260 -7.66 -45.76 76.63
C LYS A 260 -7.25 -47.18 77.06
N LYS A 261 -6.46 -47.88 76.24
CA LYS A 261 -5.97 -49.26 76.47
C LYS A 261 -4.46 -49.33 76.79
N SER A 262 -3.76 -48.21 76.80
CA SER A 262 -2.39 -48.05 77.33
C SER A 262 -2.42 -47.44 78.71
#